data_AF-A0A946SE77-F1
#
_entry.id   AF-A0A946SE77-F1
#
_cell.length_a   1.000
_cell.length_b   1.000
_cell.length_c   1.000
_cell.angle_alpha   90.00
_cell.angle_beta   90.00
_cell.angle_gamma   90.00
#
_symmetry.space_group_name_H-M   'P 1'
#
loop_
_entity.id
_entity.type
_entity.pdbx_description
1 polymer ?
#
loop_
_entity_poly.entity_id
_entity_poly.type
_entity_poly.pdbx_seq_one_letter_code
_entity_poly.pdbx_strand_id
1 'polypeptide(L)'
;MTNPNIEKGFSRNKSLSNTLRKEGKSSEPFEIMLSALTLEEIIGLKLECSMRLTGGKLYGFNLWSSIVDISKEALYNAVISITDTNVEIRRILSINASSWIEIKRKFGTNKE
;
A
#
# COMPACT_ATOMS: atom_id res chain seq x y z
N MET A 1 24.65 1.71 -25.05
CA MET A 1 25.32 2.09 -23.80
C MET A 1 24.25 2.56 -22.82
N THR A 2 23.88 1.74 -21.84
CA THR A 2 22.90 2.12 -20.80
C THR A 2 23.61 2.92 -19.70
N ASN A 3 23.03 4.05 -19.33
CA ASN A 3 23.55 4.97 -18.32
C ASN A 3 23.65 4.27 -16.94
N PRO A 4 24.83 4.21 -16.30
CA PRO A 4 25.05 3.42 -15.07
C PRO A 4 24.37 3.98 -13.80
N ASN A 5 23.69 5.13 -13.88
CA ASN A 5 23.00 5.77 -12.74
C ASN A 5 21.47 5.59 -12.71
N ILE A 6 20.93 4.60 -13.43
CA ILE A 6 19.56 4.14 -13.18
C ILE A 6 19.67 3.05 -12.12
N GLU A 7 19.62 3.43 -10.84
CA GLU A 7 19.37 2.47 -9.76
C GLU A 7 18.14 1.66 -10.17
N LYS A 8 18.33 0.37 -10.52
CA LYS A 8 17.23 -0.56 -10.80
C LYS A 8 16.27 -0.47 -9.61
N GLY A 9 15.09 0.09 -9.82
CA GLY A 9 14.07 0.12 -8.80
C GLY A 9 13.54 -1.29 -8.54
N PHE A 10 12.75 -1.39 -7.49
CA PHE A 10 12.24 -2.64 -6.92
C PHE A 10 11.19 -3.34 -7.80
N SER A 11 11.39 -3.49 -9.10
CA SER A 11 10.49 -4.31 -9.91
C SER A 11 10.80 -5.79 -9.75
N ARG A 12 10.25 -6.36 -8.68
CA ARG A 12 9.91 -7.78 -8.69
C ARG A 12 8.42 -7.87 -8.88
N ASN A 13 7.96 -8.01 -10.13
CA ASN A 13 6.72 -8.67 -10.57
C ASN A 13 5.80 -9.14 -9.43
N LYS A 14 5.16 -8.22 -8.71
CA LYS A 14 4.28 -8.53 -7.58
C LYS A 14 3.01 -7.73 -7.76
N SER A 15 2.23 -8.15 -8.75
CA SER A 15 0.81 -7.80 -8.78
C SER A 15 0.21 -8.19 -7.43
N LEU A 16 -0.24 -7.20 -6.66
CA LEU A 16 -0.88 -7.40 -5.36
C LEU A 16 -2.07 -8.36 -5.52
N SER A 17 -2.86 -8.20 -6.57
CA SER A 17 -3.96 -9.09 -6.94
C SER A 17 -3.47 -10.54 -7.10
N ASN A 18 -2.40 -10.78 -7.87
CA ASN A 18 -1.84 -12.13 -8.02
C ASN A 18 -1.36 -12.73 -6.69
N THR A 19 -0.73 -11.92 -5.83
CA THR A 19 -0.31 -12.37 -4.49
C THR A 19 -1.50 -12.74 -3.63
N LEU A 20 -2.50 -11.87 -3.53
CA LEU A 20 -3.68 -12.11 -2.70
C LEU A 20 -4.52 -13.29 -3.21
N ARG A 21 -4.66 -13.46 -4.54
CA ARG A 21 -5.32 -14.63 -5.14
C ARG A 21 -4.59 -15.93 -4.79
N LYS A 22 -3.25 -15.97 -4.87
CA LYS A 22 -2.45 -17.14 -4.47
C LYS A 22 -2.57 -17.47 -2.98
N GLU A 23 -2.75 -16.45 -2.13
CA GLU A 23 -2.98 -16.61 -0.69
C GLU A 23 -4.44 -16.94 -0.33
N GLY A 24 -5.33 -17.07 -1.32
CA GLY A 24 -6.77 -17.30 -1.09
C GLY A 24 -7.51 -16.12 -0.48
N LYS A 25 -6.92 -14.92 -0.52
CA LYS A 25 -7.45 -13.67 0.05
C LYS A 25 -8.18 -12.78 -0.97
N SER A 26 -8.16 -13.15 -2.25
CA SER A 26 -8.82 -12.40 -3.32
C SER A 26 -9.33 -13.34 -4.42
N SER A 27 -10.24 -12.83 -5.24
CA SER A 27 -10.74 -13.47 -6.46
C SER A 27 -11.13 -12.39 -7.46
N GLU A 28 -11.34 -12.78 -8.74
CA GLU A 28 -11.79 -11.83 -9.76
C GLU A 28 -13.16 -11.21 -9.43
N PRO A 29 -14.20 -11.96 -9.01
CA PRO A 29 -15.46 -11.36 -8.55
C PRO A 29 -15.28 -10.38 -7.39
N PHE A 30 -14.41 -10.72 -6.42
CA PHE A 30 -14.11 -9.83 -5.30
C PHE A 30 -13.46 -8.52 -5.77
N GLU A 31 -12.53 -8.57 -6.72
CA GLU A 31 -11.83 -7.38 -7.23
C GLU A 31 -12.76 -6.47 -8.04
N ILE A 32 -13.74 -7.04 -8.75
CA ILE A 32 -14.80 -6.27 -9.42
C ILE A 32 -15.70 -5.57 -8.40
N MET A 33 -16.08 -6.25 -7.31
CA MET A 33 -16.85 -5.62 -6.24
C MET A 33 -16.04 -4.52 -5.54
N LEU A 34 -14.76 -4.78 -5.29
CA LEU A 34 -13.86 -3.84 -4.63
C LEU A 34 -13.66 -2.56 -5.45
N SER A 35 -13.57 -2.66 -6.78
CA SER A 35 -13.37 -1.48 -7.64
C SER A 35 -14.59 -0.55 -7.72
N ALA A 36 -15.78 -1.05 -7.34
CA ALA A 36 -16.99 -0.25 -7.25
C ALA A 36 -17.10 0.54 -5.93
N LEU A 37 -16.24 0.26 -4.95
CA LEU A 37 -16.26 0.89 -3.63
C LEU A 37 -15.30 2.08 -3.56
N THR A 38 -15.73 3.13 -2.87
CA THR A 38 -14.86 4.23 -2.45
C THR A 38 -13.89 3.78 -1.35
N LEU A 39 -12.81 4.53 -1.15
CA LEU A 39 -11.85 4.23 -0.09
C LEU A 39 -12.50 4.35 1.31
N GLU A 40 -13.41 5.30 1.46
CA GLU A 40 -14.22 5.51 2.66
C GLU A 40 -15.08 4.29 2.98
N GLU A 41 -15.77 3.73 1.98
CA GLU A 41 -16.56 2.51 2.13
C GLU A 41 -15.69 1.30 2.46
N ILE A 42 -14.52 1.17 1.82
CA ILE A 42 -13.55 0.09 2.11
C ILE A 42 -13.07 0.16 3.56
N ILE A 43 -12.75 1.36 4.06
CA ILE A 43 -12.34 1.56 5.46
C ILE A 43 -13.48 1.18 6.41
N GLY A 44 -14.71 1.63 6.13
CA GLY A 44 -15.90 1.30 6.92
C GLY A 44 -16.14 -0.21 7.00
N LEU A 45 -16.19 -0.88 5.85
CA LEU A 45 -16.37 -2.34 5.77
C LEU A 45 -15.26 -3.09 6.50
N LYS A 46 -14.01 -2.63 6.41
CA LYS A 46 -12.88 -3.24 7.12
C LYS A 46 -13.06 -3.16 8.63
N LEU A 47 -13.49 -2.00 9.15
CA LEU A 47 -13.76 -1.81 10.57
C LEU A 47 -14.93 -2.68 11.03
N GLU A 48 -16.02 -2.77 10.28
CA GLU A 48 -17.15 -3.65 10.61
C GLU A 48 -16.72 -5.12 10.69
N CYS A 49 -15.87 -5.57 9.77
CA CYS A 49 -15.29 -6.91 9.81
C CYS A 49 -14.49 -7.15 11.10
N SER A 50 -13.65 -6.19 11.49
CA SER A 50 -12.87 -6.26 12.73
C SER A 50 -13.76 -6.22 13.96
N MET A 51 -14.83 -5.42 13.96
CA MET A 51 -15.79 -5.32 15.07
C MET A 51 -16.52 -6.62 15.34
N ARG A 52 -16.79 -7.44 14.31
CA ARG A 52 -17.38 -8.78 14.50
C ARG A 52 -16.50 -9.68 15.37
N LEU A 53 -15.18 -9.49 15.33
CA LEU A 53 -14.23 -10.25 16.14
C LEU A 53 -14.13 -9.73 17.58
N THR A 54 -14.46 -8.47 17.81
CA THR A 54 -14.32 -7.81 19.13
C THR A 54 -15.66 -7.59 19.85
N GLY A 55 -16.77 -8.09 19.30
CA GLY A 55 -18.10 -7.86 19.84
C GLY A 55 -18.51 -6.37 19.79
N GLY A 56 -18.10 -5.65 18.74
CA GLY A 56 -18.42 -4.24 18.52
C GLY A 56 -17.49 -3.25 19.23
N LYS A 57 -16.40 -3.72 19.86
CA LYS A 57 -15.55 -2.90 20.71
C LYS A 57 -14.26 -2.49 19.99
N LEU A 58 -14.08 -1.20 19.73
CA LEU A 58 -12.87 -0.61 19.12
C LEU A 58 -12.19 0.44 20.01
N TYR A 59 -12.64 0.61 21.26
CA TYR A 59 -11.97 1.52 22.19
C TYR A 59 -10.54 1.06 22.48
N GLY A 60 -9.63 2.01 22.68
CA GLY A 60 -8.22 1.74 22.92
C GLY A 60 -7.36 1.62 21.64
N PHE A 61 -7.96 1.53 20.45
CA PHE A 61 -7.24 1.69 19.19
C PHE A 61 -7.12 3.18 18.83
N ASN A 62 -5.91 3.64 18.54
CA ASN A 62 -5.66 5.00 18.11
C ASN A 62 -5.91 5.20 16.61
N LEU A 63 -7.13 4.88 16.16
CA LEU A 63 -7.49 4.84 14.74
C LEU A 63 -7.24 6.18 14.03
N TRP A 64 -7.63 7.28 14.68
CA TRP A 64 -7.55 8.62 14.10
C TRP A 64 -6.11 9.04 13.79
N SER A 65 -5.16 8.81 14.69
CA SER A 65 -3.77 9.18 14.41
C SER A 65 -3.07 8.16 13.52
N SER A 66 -3.41 6.87 13.64
CA SER A 66 -2.76 5.81 12.87
C SER A 66 -3.18 5.78 11.40
N ILE A 67 -4.40 6.20 11.06
CA ILE A 67 -4.92 6.05 9.70
C ILE A 67 -4.09 6.80 8.67
N VAL A 68 -3.58 7.99 9.00
CA VAL A 68 -2.75 8.79 8.09
C VAL A 68 -1.48 8.03 7.70
N ASP A 69 -0.81 7.40 8.66
CA ASP A 69 0.41 6.65 8.40
C ASP A 69 0.13 5.32 7.69
N ILE A 70 -0.94 4.61 8.07
CA ILE A 70 -1.38 3.39 7.39
C ILE A 70 -1.70 3.66 5.92
N SER A 71 -2.45 4.73 5.62
CA SER A 71 -2.80 5.11 4.26
C SER A 71 -1.57 5.50 3.44
N LYS A 72 -0.61 6.24 4.04
CA LYS A 72 0.65 6.59 3.39
C LYS A 72 1.51 5.37 3.08
N GLU A 73 1.62 4.43 4.03
CA GLU A 73 2.34 3.18 3.83
C GLU A 73 1.69 2.32 2.74
N ALA A 74 0.36 2.19 2.76
CA ALA A 74 -0.38 1.44 1.74
C ALA A 74 -0.18 2.04 0.35
N LEU A 75 -0.26 3.37 0.21
CA LEU A 75 0.00 4.08 -1.04
C LEU A 75 1.46 3.86 -1.51
N TYR A 76 2.43 4.01 -0.61
CA TYR A 76 3.85 3.77 -0.90
C TYR A 76 4.09 2.36 -1.44
N ASN A 77 3.54 1.34 -0.76
CA ASN A 77 3.67 -0.05 -1.18
C ASN A 77 2.97 -0.33 -2.52
N ALA A 78 1.80 0.26 -2.75
CA ALA A 78 1.08 0.14 -4.01
C ALA A 78 1.89 0.73 -5.18
N VAL A 79 2.41 1.95 -5.03
CA VAL A 79 3.22 2.61 -6.07
C VAL A 79 4.48 1.82 -6.35
N ILE A 80 5.23 1.39 -5.33
CA ILE A 80 6.45 0.59 -5.54
C ILE A 80 6.15 -0.72 -6.28
N SER A 81 4.99 -1.33 -6.04
CA SER A 81 4.63 -2.59 -6.70
C SER A 81 4.38 -2.45 -8.21
N ILE A 82 4.11 -1.24 -8.70
CA ILE A 82 3.76 -0.95 -10.11
C ILE A 82 4.81 -0.13 -10.87
N THR A 83 5.92 0.22 -10.23
CA THR A 83 6.99 1.06 -10.83
C THR A 83 8.35 0.37 -10.88
N ASP A 84 9.19 0.79 -11.81
CA ASP A 84 10.51 0.22 -12.06
C ASP A 84 11.66 1.07 -11.50
N THR A 85 11.44 2.35 -11.16
CA THR A 85 12.53 3.25 -10.70
C THR A 85 12.14 4.17 -9.55
N ASN A 86 13.13 4.56 -8.74
CA ASN A 86 12.98 5.58 -7.69
C ASN A 86 12.52 6.95 -8.25
N VAL A 87 12.77 7.23 -9.52
CA VAL A 87 12.32 8.46 -10.19
C VAL A 87 10.81 8.41 -10.45
N GLU A 88 10.30 7.28 -10.97
CA GLU A 88 8.86 7.09 -11.21
C GLU A 88 8.05 7.15 -9.93
N ILE A 89 8.51 6.46 -8.88
CA ILE A 89 7.85 6.45 -7.57
C ILE A 89 7.68 7.88 -7.06
N ARG A 90 8.76 8.68 -7.08
CA ARG A 90 8.73 10.07 -6.61
C ARG A 90 7.79 10.95 -7.45
N ARG A 91 7.71 10.72 -8.76
CA ARG A 91 6.80 11.45 -9.65
C ARG A 91 5.35 11.10 -9.37
N ILE A 92 5.01 9.81 -9.22
CA ILE A 92 3.64 9.36 -8.91
C ILE A 92 3.20 9.88 -7.53
N LEU A 93 4.08 9.80 -6.53
CA LEU A 93 3.81 10.30 -5.19
C LEU A 93 3.88 11.84 -5.09
N SER A 94 4.36 12.53 -6.14
CA SER A 94 4.60 13.97 -6.16
C SER A 94 5.46 14.47 -4.98
N ILE A 95 6.58 13.78 -4.74
CA ILE A 95 7.50 14.09 -3.63
C ILE A 95 8.89 14.45 -4.15
N ASN A 96 9.55 15.39 -3.47
CA ASN A 96 10.91 15.79 -3.77
C ASN A 96 11.93 14.76 -3.25
N ALA A 97 13.21 14.97 -3.57
CA ALA A 97 14.29 14.05 -3.19
C ALA A 97 14.55 13.99 -1.68
N SER A 98 14.34 15.07 -0.93
CA SER A 98 14.56 15.09 0.52
C SER A 98 13.45 14.31 1.25
N SER A 99 12.18 14.55 0.93
CA SER A 99 11.05 13.79 1.46
C SER A 99 11.12 12.30 1.10
N TRP A 100 11.70 11.96 -0.06
CA TRP A 100 11.90 10.56 -0.45
C TRP A 100 12.80 9.79 0.50
N ILE A 101 13.88 10.40 1.00
CA ILE A 101 14.80 9.75 1.96
C ILE A 101 14.06 9.41 3.25
N GLU A 102 13.24 10.33 3.74
CA GLU A 102 12.44 10.13 4.96
C GLU A 102 11.36 9.06 4.78
N ILE A 103 10.64 9.10 3.65
CA ILE A 103 9.60 8.12 3.31
C ILE A 103 10.21 6.73 3.17
N LYS A 104 11.34 6.60 2.47
CA LYS A 104 12.07 5.34 2.35
C LYS A 104 12.58 4.84 3.70
N ARG A 105 13.04 5.72 4.60
CA ARG A 105 13.43 5.35 5.96
C ARG A 105 12.24 4.90 6.81
N LYS A 106 11.08 5.53 6.64
CA LYS A 106 9.87 5.26 7.45
C LYS A 106 9.15 3.99 7.00
N PHE A 107 9.02 3.77 5.69
CA PHE A 107 8.19 2.70 5.11
C PHE A 107 8.98 1.69 4.27
N GLY A 108 10.25 1.95 3.99
CA GLY A 108 11.12 0.97 3.34
C GLY A 108 11.32 -0.21 4.27
N THR A 109 10.67 -1.32 3.96
CA THR A 109 10.97 -2.60 4.60
C THR A 109 12.45 -2.91 4.39
N ASN A 110 13.25 -2.92 5.46
CA ASN A 110 14.44 -3.75 5.56
C ASN A 110 13.97 -5.20 5.42
N LYS A 111 13.84 -5.66 4.17
CA LYS A 111 13.75 -7.09 3.87
C LYS A 111 15.19 -7.60 3.86
N GLU A 112 15.67 -7.92 5.06
CA GLU A 112 16.65 -8.99 5.22
C GLU A 112 16.04 -10.32 4.75
#